data_AF-A0A3C2DBY7-F1
#
_entry.id   AF-A0A3C2DBY7-F1
#
_cell.length_a   1.000
_cell.length_b   1.000
_cell.length_c   1.000
_cell.angle_alpha   90.00
_cell.angle_beta   90.00
_cell.angle_gamma   90.00
#
_symmetry.space_group_name_H-M   'P 1'
#
loop_
_entity.id
_entity.type
_entity.pdbx_description
1 polymer ?
#
loop_
_entity_poly.entity_id
_entity_poly.type
_entity_poly.pdbx_seq_one_letter_code
_entity_poly.pdbx_strand_id
1 'polypeptide(L)'
;AGATSPAALAGSLAQALAECLSALTCVNLLRPGHPCVMGLWPFVSDLRTGAMTGGSGEEAVLNAAAAQVANWLGLPSGVAAGMADSKMPDNQAGHEKGLTVALAGHAG
;
A
#
# COMPACT_ATOMS: atom_id res chain seq x y z
N ALA A 1 -7.91 1.60 -4.63
CA ALA A 1 -9.16 2.29 -4.26
C ALA A 1 -9.73 3.05 -5.45
N GLY A 2 -10.91 2.64 -5.90
CA GLY A 2 -11.72 3.38 -6.87
C GLY A 2 -11.58 2.95 -8.34
N ALA A 3 -10.59 2.11 -8.66
CA ALA A 3 -10.38 1.57 -10.01
C ALA A 3 -10.50 0.03 -10.03
N THR A 4 -9.49 -0.68 -9.50
CA THR A 4 -9.44 -2.16 -9.46
C THR A 4 -9.90 -2.76 -8.14
N SER A 5 -10.28 -1.92 -7.18
CA SER A 5 -10.76 -2.27 -5.85
C SER A 5 -11.77 -1.22 -5.40
N PRO A 6 -12.63 -1.50 -4.39
CA PRO A 6 -13.65 -0.57 -3.92
C PRO A 6 -13.12 0.83 -3.63
N ALA A 7 -13.92 1.87 -3.89
CA ALA A 7 -13.53 3.25 -3.62
C ALA A 7 -13.23 3.51 -2.13
N ALA A 8 -13.90 2.79 -1.23
CA ALA A 8 -13.62 2.87 0.20
C ALA A 8 -12.25 2.28 0.55
N LEU A 9 -11.42 3.04 1.27
CA LEU A 9 -10.05 2.65 1.65
C LEU A 9 -10.01 1.31 2.40
N ALA A 10 -10.89 1.13 3.38
CA ALA A 10 -10.97 -0.13 4.14
C ALA A 10 -11.32 -1.33 3.24
N GLY A 11 -12.21 -1.14 2.26
CA GLY A 11 -12.56 -2.18 1.28
C GLY A 11 -11.38 -2.53 0.36
N SER A 12 -10.63 -1.50 -0.08
CA SER A 12 -9.39 -1.70 -0.84
C SER A 12 -8.32 -2.45 -0.04
N LEU A 13 -8.13 -2.08 1.22
CA LEU A 13 -7.18 -2.75 2.11
C LEU A 13 -7.55 -4.21 2.34
N ALA A 14 -8.83 -4.48 2.62
CA ALA A 14 -9.33 -5.83 2.81
C ALA A 14 -9.16 -6.70 1.55
N GLN A 15 -9.45 -6.14 0.36
CA GLN A 15 -9.25 -6.84 -0.91
C GLN A 15 -7.76 -7.17 -1.15
N ALA A 16 -6.87 -6.18 -1.00
CA ALA A 16 -5.44 -6.38 -1.20
C ALA A 16 -4.85 -7.39 -0.22
N LEU A 17 -5.33 -7.39 1.03
CA LEU A 17 -4.94 -8.39 2.02
C LEU A 17 -5.38 -9.80 1.62
N ALA A 18 -6.63 -9.95 1.14
CA ALA A 18 -7.15 -11.23 0.68
C ALA A 18 -6.35 -11.78 -0.50
N GLU A 19 -5.98 -10.92 -1.46
CA GLU A 19 -5.12 -11.28 -2.61
C GLU A 19 -3.75 -11.79 -2.14
N CYS A 20 -3.09 -11.06 -1.22
CA CYS A 20 -1.79 -11.42 -0.67
C CYS A 20 -1.83 -12.75 0.09
N LEU A 21 -2.83 -12.95 0.95
CA LEU A 21 -2.99 -14.18 1.71
C LEU A 21 -3.28 -15.38 0.80
N SER A 22 -4.11 -15.19 -0.23
CA SER A 22 -4.37 -16.23 -1.23
C SER A 22 -3.08 -16.66 -1.95
N ALA A 23 -2.24 -15.71 -2.34
CA ALA A 23 -0.94 -16.00 -2.96
C ALA A 23 -0.02 -16.75 -1.99
N LEU A 24 0.07 -16.29 -0.74
CA LEU A 24 0.87 -16.94 0.30
C LEU A 24 0.41 -18.38 0.58
N THR A 25 -0.91 -18.61 0.62
CA THR A 25 -1.48 -19.96 0.75
C THR A 25 -1.09 -20.82 -0.44
N CYS A 26 -1.20 -20.32 -1.67
CA CYS A 26 -0.80 -21.05 -2.88
C CYS A 26 0.66 -21.48 -2.82
N VAL A 27 1.57 -20.57 -2.42
CA VAL A 27 2.99 -20.90 -2.27
C VAL A 27 3.21 -21.98 -1.21
N ASN A 28 2.54 -21.90 -0.05
CA ASN A 28 2.66 -22.90 1.00
C ASN A 28 2.09 -24.27 0.61
N LEU A 29 1.09 -24.33 -0.27
CA LEU A 29 0.59 -25.59 -0.82
C LEU A 29 1.62 -26.27 -1.74
N LEU A 30 2.44 -25.50 -2.45
CA LEU A 30 3.51 -26.03 -3.31
C LEU A 30 4.75 -26.43 -2.52
N ARG A 31 5.18 -25.56 -1.59
CA ARG A 31 6.31 -25.81 -0.70
C ARG A 31 6.06 -25.12 0.65
N PRO A 32 5.70 -25.87 1.70
CA PRO A 32 5.52 -25.32 3.03
C PRO A 32 6.78 -24.57 3.51
N GLY A 33 6.59 -23.37 4.03
CA GLY A 33 7.69 -22.56 4.57
C GLY A 33 8.61 -21.92 3.52
N HIS A 34 8.22 -21.90 2.24
CA HIS A 34 9.00 -21.17 1.23
C HIS A 34 9.08 -19.67 1.58
N PRO A 35 10.28 -19.04 1.55
CA PRO A 35 10.42 -17.63 1.86
C PRO A 35 9.54 -16.75 0.96
N CYS A 36 8.76 -15.86 1.57
CA CYS A 36 7.87 -14.92 0.89
C CYS A 36 7.91 -13.56 1.59
N VAL A 37 7.74 -12.51 0.81
CA VAL A 37 7.54 -11.14 1.31
C VAL A 37 6.17 -10.69 0.84
N MET A 38 5.32 -10.27 1.77
CA MET A 38 4.00 -9.74 1.45
C MET A 38 4.12 -8.33 0.88
N GLY A 39 3.78 -8.17 -0.40
CA GLY A 39 3.70 -6.87 -1.06
C GLY A 39 2.30 -6.27 -0.96
N LEU A 40 1.88 -5.87 0.25
CA LEU A 40 0.56 -5.26 0.45
C LEU A 40 0.58 -3.81 -0.02
N TRP A 41 0.38 -3.59 -1.32
CA TRP A 41 0.52 -2.28 -2.00
C TRP A 41 -0.82 -1.79 -2.59
N PRO A 42 -1.80 -1.47 -1.74
CA PRO A 42 -3.06 -0.90 -2.20
C PRO A 42 -2.86 0.58 -2.60
N PHE A 43 -3.12 0.89 -3.88
CA PHE A 43 -3.02 2.26 -4.40
C PHE A 43 -4.38 2.95 -4.56
N VAL A 44 -4.41 4.27 -4.41
CA VAL A 44 -5.58 5.12 -4.63
C VAL A 44 -5.58 5.66 -6.07
N SER A 45 -6.78 5.81 -6.65
CA SER A 45 -6.97 6.47 -7.95
C SER A 45 -7.57 7.86 -7.74
N ASP A 46 -7.00 8.88 -8.39
CA ASP A 46 -7.56 10.22 -8.46
C ASP A 46 -8.81 10.20 -9.35
N LEU A 47 -9.98 10.47 -8.76
CA LEU A 47 -11.27 10.37 -9.47
C LEU A 47 -11.48 11.42 -10.57
N ARG A 48 -10.67 12.49 -10.59
CA ARG A 48 -10.75 13.56 -11.59
C ARG A 48 -9.99 13.19 -12.86
N THR A 49 -8.86 12.51 -12.71
CA THR A 49 -7.91 12.21 -13.80
C THR A 49 -7.88 10.72 -14.17
N GLY A 50 -8.35 9.85 -13.28
CA GLY A 50 -8.21 8.40 -13.38
C GLY A 50 -6.78 7.89 -13.13
N ALA A 51 -5.83 8.77 -12.81
CA ALA A 51 -4.45 8.38 -12.55
C ALA A 51 -4.32 7.67 -11.20
N MET A 52 -3.30 6.82 -11.06
CA MET A 52 -2.83 6.37 -9.75
C MET A 52 -2.22 7.58 -9.01
N THR A 53 -2.52 7.72 -7.72
CA THR A 53 -1.85 8.68 -6.84
C THR A 53 -0.85 7.96 -5.94
N GLY A 54 0.37 8.47 -5.87
CA GLY A 54 1.40 8.05 -4.92
C GLY A 54 1.61 9.03 -3.77
N GLY A 55 1.15 10.28 -3.90
CA GLY A 55 1.42 11.35 -2.95
C GLY A 55 0.23 11.81 -2.11
N SER A 56 -0.98 11.28 -2.37
CA SER A 56 -2.20 11.72 -1.67
C SER A 56 -2.21 11.35 -0.18
N GLY A 57 -3.05 12.06 0.58
CA GLY A 57 -3.28 11.74 1.99
C GLY A 57 -3.95 10.39 2.18
N GLU A 58 -4.88 10.04 1.28
CA GLU A 58 -5.54 8.74 1.24
C GLU A 58 -4.52 7.61 1.03
N GLU A 59 -3.56 7.79 0.11
CA GLU A 59 -2.47 6.84 -0.13
C GLU A 59 -1.59 6.66 1.12
N ALA A 60 -1.26 7.77 1.80
CA ALA A 60 -0.45 7.76 3.01
C ALA A 60 -1.13 7.00 4.17
N VAL A 61 -2.42 7.25 4.40
CA VAL A 61 -3.20 6.54 5.44
C VAL A 61 -3.38 5.06 5.07
N LEU A 62 -3.65 4.77 3.80
CA LEU A 62 -3.88 3.41 3.33
C LEU A 62 -2.62 2.54 3.47
N ASN A 63 -1.44 3.05 3.13
CA ASN A 63 -0.18 2.32 3.32
C ASN A 63 0.25 2.23 4.79
N ALA A 64 -0.04 3.23 5.63
CA ALA A 64 0.18 3.12 7.07
C ALA A 64 -0.69 2.01 7.69
N ALA A 65 -1.96 1.93 7.30
CA ALA A 65 -2.85 0.84 7.72
C ALA A 65 -2.39 -0.53 7.19
N ALA A 66 -1.90 -0.58 5.94
CA ALA A 66 -1.31 -1.80 5.38
C ALA A 66 -0.10 -2.28 6.20
N ALA A 67 0.79 -1.36 6.61
CA ALA A 67 1.94 -1.69 7.46
C ALA A 67 1.50 -2.24 8.81
N GLN A 68 0.53 -1.59 9.47
CA GLN A 68 -0.03 -2.06 10.74
C GLN A 68 -0.60 -3.47 10.65
N VAL A 69 -1.37 -3.76 9.60
CA VAL A 69 -1.95 -5.09 9.38
C VAL A 69 -0.87 -6.13 9.12
N ALA A 70 0.12 -5.82 8.27
CA ALA A 70 1.19 -6.76 7.95
C ALA A 70 2.07 -7.07 9.18
N ASN A 71 2.37 -6.06 9.99
CA ASN A 71 3.11 -6.22 11.24
C ASN A 71 2.29 -7.02 12.27
N TRP A 72 0.99 -6.78 12.35
CA TRP A 72 0.09 -7.56 13.21
C TRP A 72 0.05 -9.05 12.83
N LEU A 73 0.13 -9.37 11.54
CA LEU A 73 0.23 -10.75 11.05
C LEU A 73 1.61 -11.39 11.30
N GLY A 74 2.63 -10.61 11.65
CA GLY A 74 3.99 -11.10 11.88
C GLY A 74 4.66 -11.63 10.61
N LEU A 75 4.24 -11.15 9.43
CA LEU A 75 4.77 -11.59 8.14
C LEU A 75 5.77 -10.56 7.60
N PRO A 76 6.90 -10.99 7.01
CA PRO A 76 7.80 -10.10 6.28
C PRO A 76 7.00 -9.38 5.18
N SER A 77 7.05 -8.05 5.16
CA SER A 77 6.24 -7.26 4.25
C SER A 77 6.95 -5.99 3.79
N GLY A 78 6.36 -5.35 2.79
CA GLY A 78 6.68 -3.98 2.41
C GLY A 78 5.42 -3.23 2.02
N VAL A 79 5.43 -1.92 2.23
CA VAL A 79 4.38 -0.98 1.82
C VAL A 79 4.98 0.13 0.96
N ALA A 80 4.14 0.85 0.21
CA ALA A 80 4.58 1.99 -0.56
C ALA A 80 4.83 3.21 0.34
N ALA A 81 5.95 3.90 0.12
CA ALA A 81 6.29 5.16 0.78
C ALA A 81 7.26 5.97 -0.10
N GLY A 82 7.29 7.30 0.07
CA GLY A 82 8.22 8.16 -0.66
C GLY A 82 7.88 8.31 -2.15
N MET A 83 6.61 8.10 -2.51
CA MET A 83 6.08 8.35 -3.85
C MET A 83 5.57 9.79 -3.95
N ALA A 84 5.57 10.32 -5.17
CA ALA A 84 5.06 11.64 -5.50
C ALA A 84 4.40 11.61 -6.87
N ASP A 85 3.31 12.36 -7.01
CA ASP A 85 2.58 12.55 -8.25
C ASP A 85 3.19 13.65 -9.11
N SER A 86 3.96 14.56 -8.49
CA SER A 86 4.73 15.59 -9.19
C SER A 86 5.68 14.99 -10.24
N LYS A 87 5.82 15.71 -11.36
CA LYS A 87 6.67 15.30 -12.49
C LYS A 87 8.06 15.95 -12.43
N MET A 88 8.32 16.77 -11.42
CA MET A 88 9.57 17.48 -11.20
C MET A 88 9.97 17.38 -9.73
N PRO A 89 11.25 17.53 -9.37
CA PRO A 89 11.69 17.58 -7.98
C PRO A 89 11.39 18.95 -7.36
N ASP A 90 10.10 19.25 -7.18
CA ASP A 90 9.59 20.52 -6.67
C ASP A 90 9.02 20.39 -5.25
N ASN A 91 8.38 21.45 -4.76
CA ASN A 91 7.79 21.48 -3.43
C ASN A 91 6.68 20.43 -3.27
N GLN A 92 5.92 20.12 -4.33
CA GLN A 92 4.92 19.07 -4.30
C GLN A 92 5.59 17.71 -4.09
N ALA A 93 6.65 17.41 -4.86
CA ALA A 93 7.41 16.17 -4.68
C ALA A 93 8.00 16.05 -3.27
N GLY A 94 8.53 17.13 -2.71
CA GLY A 94 9.04 17.14 -1.33
C GLY A 94 7.96 16.85 -0.29
N HIS A 95 6.81 17.52 -0.40
CA HIS A 95 5.70 17.37 0.53
C HIS A 95 5.08 15.97 0.50
N GLU A 96 4.77 15.46 -0.69
CA GLU A 96 4.16 14.14 -0.89
C GLU A 96 5.06 13.00 -0.37
N LYS A 97 6.36 13.08 -0.67
CA LYS A 97 7.34 12.13 -0.15
C LYS A 97 7.45 12.21 1.36
N GLY A 98 7.54 13.42 1.91
CA GLY A 98 7.65 13.64 3.36
C GLY A 98 6.45 13.06 4.10
N LEU A 99 5.24 13.32 3.62
CA LEU A 99 3.99 12.82 4.21
C LEU A 99 3.94 11.29 4.21
N THR A 100 4.14 10.67 3.04
CA THR A 100 4.03 9.21 2.88
C THR A 100 5.11 8.46 3.65
N VAL A 101 6.36 8.96 3.66
CA VAL A 101 7.44 8.38 4.46
C VAL A 101 7.18 8.52 5.95
N ALA A 102 6.73 9.69 6.42
CA ALA A 102 6.46 9.90 7.84
C ALA A 102 5.34 8.97 8.33
N LEU A 103 4.22 8.86 7.60
CA LEU A 103 3.12 7.99 8.00
C LEU A 103 3.51 6.52 8.00
N ALA A 104 4.19 6.05 6.94
CA ALA A 104 4.66 4.66 6.89
C ALA A 104 5.71 4.38 7.99
N GLY A 105 6.66 5.28 8.21
CA GLY A 105 7.70 5.13 9.23
C GLY A 105 7.17 5.18 10.67
N HIS A 106 6.00 5.80 10.90
CA HIS A 106 5.33 5.84 12.20
C HIS A 106 4.20 4.81 12.34
N ALA A 107 3.98 3.96 11.34
CA ALA A 107 2.91 2.97 11.38
C ALA A 107 3.20 1.78 12.32
N GLY A 108 4.43 1.68 12.85
CA GLY A 108 4.89 0.60 13.72
C GLY A 108 5.51 -0.53 12.93
#